data_AF-H1VI67-F1
#
_entry.id   AF-H1VI67-F1
#
_cell.length_a   1.000
_cell.length_b   1.000
_cell.length_c   1.000
_cell.angle_alpha   90.00
_cell.angle_beta   90.00
_cell.angle_gamma   90.00
#
_symmetry.space_group_name_H-M   'P 1'
#
loop_
_entity.id
_entity.type
_entity.pdbx_description
1 polymer ?
#
loop_
_entity_poly.entity_id
_entity_poly.type
_entity_poly.pdbx_seq_one_letter_code
_entity_poly.pdbx_strand_id
1 'polypeptide(L)'
;MLDLTQMALHSNGFSFQRIDGQMPLRSRSTAIHDFAEDPSCTVLLATIGSAAEGIDLTAASFVHVMEPHWNPMVEAQAIARVHRIGQTRPVMATRYVTRNSIEE
;
A
#
# COMPACT_ATOMS: atom_id res chain seq x y z
N MET A 1 4.37 -12.52 2.45
CA MET A 1 3.34 -12.14 1.46
C MET A 1 3.84 -11.12 0.44
N LEU A 2 4.46 -10.01 0.87
CA LEU A 2 4.89 -8.93 -0.04
C LEU A 2 5.82 -9.40 -1.18
N ASP A 3 6.75 -10.32 -0.90
CA ASP A 3 7.68 -10.86 -1.92
C ASP A 3 6.96 -11.69 -3.01
N LEU A 4 5.93 -12.43 -2.64
CA LEU A 4 5.12 -13.20 -3.60
C LEU A 4 4.33 -12.24 -4.52
N THR A 5 3.74 -11.20 -3.95
CA THR A 5 3.05 -10.16 -4.73
C THR A 5 4.03 -9.45 -5.66
N GLN A 6 5.24 -9.16 -5.19
CA GLN A 6 6.30 -8.56 -6.00
C GLN A 6 6.64 -9.41 -7.22
N MET A 7 6.84 -10.71 -7.03
CA MET A 7 7.11 -11.64 -8.13
C MET A 7 5.94 -11.71 -9.12
N ALA A 8 4.70 -11.70 -8.63
CA ALA A 8 3.51 -11.71 -9.47
C ALA A 8 3.40 -10.43 -10.31
N LEU A 9 3.63 -9.25 -9.71
CA LEU A 9 3.62 -7.97 -10.43
C LEU A 9 4.68 -7.92 -11.52
N HIS A 10 5.92 -8.33 -11.21
CA HIS A 10 6.99 -8.44 -12.19
C HIS A 10 6.63 -9.37 -13.35
N SER A 11 6.09 -10.56 -13.05
CA SER A 11 5.74 -11.56 -14.07
C SER A 11 4.62 -11.07 -15.00
N ASN A 12 3.80 -10.12 -14.55
CA ASN A 12 2.72 -9.51 -15.33
C ASN A 12 3.11 -8.15 -15.94
N GLY A 13 4.38 -7.72 -15.83
CA GLY A 13 4.87 -6.50 -16.46
C GLY A 13 4.44 -5.19 -15.79
N PHE A 14 4.07 -5.22 -14.52
CA PHE A 14 3.74 -4.00 -13.77
C PHE A 14 5.01 -3.34 -13.22
N SER A 15 5.13 -2.03 -13.41
CA SER A 15 6.08 -1.20 -12.66
C SER A 15 5.49 -0.87 -11.29
N PHE A 16 6.31 -0.97 -10.26
CA PHE A 16 5.88 -0.71 -8.89
C PHE A 16 7.03 -0.22 -8.02
N GLN A 17 6.67 0.44 -6.93
CA GLN A 17 7.59 0.82 -5.86
C GLN A 17 7.31 -0.03 -4.60
N ARG A 18 8.29 -0.12 -3.70
CA ARG A 18 8.16 -0.91 -2.47
C ARG A 18 8.64 -0.13 -1.25
N ILE A 19 7.85 -0.18 -0.18
CA ILE A 19 8.16 0.41 1.12
C ILE A 19 7.91 -0.63 2.22
N ASP A 20 8.98 -1.09 2.85
CA ASP A 20 8.88 -1.97 4.01
C ASP A 20 9.77 -1.49 5.17
N GLY A 21 9.75 -2.22 6.28
CA GLY A 21 10.48 -1.85 7.49
C GLY A 21 12.00 -1.97 7.40
N GLN A 22 12.53 -2.52 6.29
CA GLN A 22 13.98 -2.63 6.07
C GLN A 22 14.51 -1.44 5.27
N MET A 23 13.63 -0.62 4.68
CA MET A 23 14.00 0.50 3.84
C MET A 23 14.42 1.74 4.67
N PRO A 24 15.55 2.39 4.36
CA PRO A 24 15.92 3.65 4.97
C PRO A 24 14.87 4.75 4.71
N LEU A 25 14.68 5.65 5.69
CA LEU A 25 13.73 6.77 5.60
C LEU A 25 13.88 7.62 4.33
N ARG A 26 15.11 7.90 3.89
CA ARG A 26 15.35 8.68 2.66
C ARG A 26 14.83 7.97 1.42
N SER A 27 15.07 6.67 1.32
CA SER A 27 14.65 5.86 0.18
C SER A 27 13.12 5.78 0.11
N ARG A 28 12.44 5.74 1.26
CA ARG A 28 10.97 5.77 1.32
C ARG A 28 10.39 7.03 0.67
N SER A 29 10.96 8.20 0.91
CA SER A 29 10.50 9.44 0.27
C SER A 29 10.68 9.41 -1.24
N THR A 30 11.80 8.87 -1.74
CA THR A 30 12.02 8.67 -3.18
C THR A 30 10.98 7.72 -3.79
N ALA A 31 10.72 6.58 -3.14
CA ALA A 31 9.73 5.61 -3.62
C ALA A 31 8.31 6.21 -3.72
N ILE A 32 7.93 7.07 -2.76
CA ILE A 32 6.64 7.78 -2.78
C ILE A 32 6.61 8.81 -3.90
N HIS A 33 7.70 9.56 -4.08
CA HIS A 33 7.81 10.55 -5.14
C HIS A 33 7.70 9.89 -6.52
N ASP A 34 8.46 8.82 -6.75
CA ASP A 34 8.41 8.05 -8.00
C ASP A 34 7.01 7.48 -8.24
N PHE A 35 6.35 6.94 -7.20
CA PHE A 35 4.96 6.48 -7.30
C PHE A 35 3.96 7.61 -7.61
N ALA A 36 4.24 8.84 -7.19
CA ALA A 36 3.35 9.97 -7.44
C ALA A 36 3.55 10.60 -8.82
N GLU A 37 4.79 10.66 -9.31
CA GLU A 37 5.16 11.43 -10.50
C GLU A 37 5.37 10.55 -11.74
N ASP A 38 5.76 9.28 -11.61
CA ASP A 38 5.98 8.38 -12.74
C ASP A 38 4.65 7.74 -13.20
N PRO A 39 4.11 8.10 -14.38
CA PRO A 39 2.86 7.53 -14.87
C PRO A 39 2.94 6.03 -15.16
N SER A 40 4.14 5.48 -15.33
CA SER A 40 4.35 4.05 -15.52
C SER A 40 4.27 3.26 -14.21
N CYS A 41 4.53 3.90 -13.07
CA CYS A 41 4.52 3.27 -11.75
C CYS A 41 3.11 3.29 -11.13
N THR A 42 2.29 2.30 -11.50
CA THR A 42 0.88 2.26 -11.08
C THR A 42 0.64 1.58 -9.73
N VAL A 43 1.65 0.93 -9.13
CA VAL A 43 1.49 0.14 -7.90
C VAL A 43 2.53 0.52 -6.85
N LEU A 44 2.09 0.65 -5.59
CA LEU A 44 2.97 0.76 -4.43
C LEU A 44 2.73 -0.43 -3.49
N LEU A 45 3.77 -1.21 -3.27
CA LEU A 45 3.79 -2.28 -2.27
C LEU A 45 4.22 -1.70 -0.93
N ALA A 46 3.42 -1.88 0.11
CA ALA A 46 3.78 -1.45 1.45
C ALA A 46 3.42 -2.48 2.52
N THR A 47 4.26 -2.61 3.55
CA THR A 47 3.83 -3.31 4.77
C THR A 47 2.86 -2.43 5.55
N ILE A 48 1.83 -3.02 6.16
CA ILE A 48 0.78 -2.27 6.88
C ILE A 48 1.37 -1.34 7.94
N GLY A 49 2.33 -1.81 8.74
CA GLY A 49 3.01 -0.96 9.73
C GLY A 49 3.79 0.19 9.10
N SER A 50 4.42 -0.04 7.95
CA SER A 50 5.12 1.01 7.20
C SER A 50 4.16 2.07 6.66
N ALA A 51 2.98 1.64 6.19
CA ALA A 51 1.97 2.52 5.64
C ALA A 51 1.18 3.29 6.71
N ALA A 52 1.09 2.77 7.94
CA ALA A 52 0.39 3.44 9.03
C ALA A 52 1.13 4.71 9.52
N GLU A 53 2.45 4.81 9.31
CA GLU A 53 3.29 5.83 9.92
C GLU A 53 4.00 6.73 8.90
N GLY A 54 3.84 8.05 9.09
CA GLY A 54 4.79 9.06 8.57
C GLY A 54 4.80 9.29 7.07
N ILE A 55 3.77 8.88 6.32
CA ILE A 55 3.70 9.04 4.85
C ILE A 55 2.34 9.55 4.37
N ASP A 56 2.35 10.25 3.23
CA ASP A 56 1.16 10.66 2.48
C ASP A 56 1.07 9.86 1.20
N LEU A 57 -0.08 9.22 0.97
CA LEU A 57 -0.32 8.32 -0.17
C LEU A 57 -1.51 8.79 -1.02
N THR A 58 -1.74 10.10 -1.10
CA THR A 58 -2.83 10.71 -1.89
C THR A 58 -2.72 10.42 -3.39
N ALA A 59 -1.53 10.04 -3.87
CA ALA A 59 -1.32 9.55 -5.24
C ALA A 59 -2.06 8.23 -5.54
N ALA A 60 -2.41 7.44 -4.52
CA ALA A 60 -3.25 6.26 -4.67
C ALA A 60 -4.74 6.60 -4.51
N SER A 61 -5.62 5.77 -5.08
CA SER A 61 -7.07 5.79 -4.81
C SER A 61 -7.66 4.40 -4.58
N PHE A 62 -6.88 3.35 -4.83
CA PHE A 62 -7.26 1.96 -4.60
C PHE A 62 -6.33 1.36 -3.55
N VAL A 63 -6.91 0.76 -2.52
CA VAL A 63 -6.17 0.11 -1.43
C VAL A 63 -6.56 -1.37 -1.40
N HIS A 64 -5.57 -2.24 -1.62
CA HIS A 64 -5.73 -3.68 -1.56
C HIS A 64 -5.09 -4.21 -0.27
N VAL A 65 -5.92 -4.60 0.69
CA VAL A 65 -5.48 -5.18 1.97
C VAL A 65 -5.36 -6.68 1.78
N MET A 66 -4.14 -7.11 1.46
CA MET A 66 -3.83 -8.50 1.09
C MET A 66 -3.90 -9.48 2.25
N GLU A 67 -3.60 -9.02 3.47
CA GLU A 67 -3.64 -9.82 4.68
C GLU A 67 -4.23 -8.97 5.82
N PRO A 68 -5.20 -9.50 6.58
CA PRO A 68 -5.79 -8.77 7.70
C PRO A 68 -4.77 -8.62 8.83
N HIS A 69 -4.80 -7.48 9.51
CA HIS A 69 -3.96 -7.23 10.66
C HIS A 69 -4.75 -7.46 11.96
N TRP A 70 -4.12 -8.11 12.95
CA TRP A 70 -4.74 -8.40 14.26
C TRP A 70 -5.27 -7.16 14.96
N ASN A 71 -4.63 -6.01 14.73
CA ASN A 71 -5.10 -4.71 15.18
C ASN A 71 -5.78 -3.97 14.00
N PRO A 72 -7.11 -3.84 13.99
CA PRO A 72 -7.84 -3.17 12.90
C PRO A 72 -7.51 -1.67 12.81
N MET A 73 -7.03 -1.05 13.89
CA MET A 73 -6.67 0.37 13.90
C MET A 73 -5.46 0.65 13.02
N VAL A 74 -4.49 -0.27 12.96
CA VAL A 74 -3.29 -0.09 12.13
C VAL A 74 -3.67 -0.06 10.65
N GLU A 75 -4.61 -0.92 10.25
CA GLU A 75 -5.11 -0.93 8.88
C GLU A 75 -5.93 0.33 8.56
N ALA A 76 -6.81 0.76 9.47
CA ALA A 76 -7.56 2.00 9.32
C ALA A 76 -6.62 3.22 9.18
N GLN A 77 -5.52 3.25 9.94
CA GLN A 77 -4.49 4.28 9.83
C GLN A 77 -3.77 4.25 8.47
N ALA A 78 -3.45 3.06 7.96
CA ALA A 78 -2.86 2.90 6.63
C ALA A 78 -3.80 3.41 5.53
N ILE A 79 -5.08 3.04 5.56
CA ILE A 79 -6.10 3.53 4.62
C ILE A 79 -6.25 5.05 4.72
N ALA A 80 -6.21 5.61 5.94
CA ALA A 80 -6.29 7.05 6.18
C ALA A 80 -5.11 7.85 5.56
N ARG A 81 -3.98 7.21 5.20
CA ARG A 81 -2.91 7.88 4.45
C ARG A 81 -3.27 8.11 2.98
N VAL A 82 -4.16 7.30 2.42
CA VAL A 82 -4.70 7.44 1.07
C VAL A 82 -5.93 8.34 1.08
N HIS A 83 -6.83 8.12 2.04
CA HIS A 83 -7.99 8.96 2.31
C HIS A 83 -7.60 10.16 3.19
N ARG A 84 -6.72 11.02 2.66
CA ARG A 84 -6.17 12.18 3.36
C ARG A 84 -6.52 13.50 2.66
N ILE A 85 -6.36 14.61 3.37
CA ILE A 85 -6.46 15.97 2.80
C ILE A 85 -5.56 16.07 1.57
N GLY A 86 -6.10 16.55 0.46
CA GLY A 86 -5.43 16.60 -0.85
C GLY A 86 -5.88 15.49 -1.82
N GLN A 87 -6.57 14.46 -1.34
CA GLN A 87 -7.23 13.48 -2.21
C GLN A 87 -8.46 14.09 -2.90
N THR A 88 -8.52 13.96 -4.21
CA THR A 88 -9.64 14.45 -5.05
C THR A 88 -10.45 13.32 -5.68
N ARG A 89 -9.93 12.09 -5.67
CA ARG A 89 -10.59 10.91 -6.24
C ARG A 89 -11.26 10.07 -5.14
N PRO A 90 -12.35 9.36 -5.44
CA PRO A 90 -12.93 8.38 -4.51
C PRO A 90 -11.89 7.34 -4.12
N VAL A 91 -11.77 7.06 -2.81
CA VAL A 91 -10.88 6.02 -2.30
C VAL A 91 -11.67 4.74 -2.10
N MET A 92 -11.22 3.64 -2.70
CA MET A 92 -11.80 2.31 -2.54
C MET A 92 -10.81 1.39 -1.85
N ALA A 93 -11.20 0.86 -0.69
CA ALA A 93 -10.45 -0.16 0.04
C ALA A 93 -11.11 -1.53 -0.14
N THR A 94 -10.34 -2.52 -0.58
CA THR A 94 -10.76 -3.91 -0.73
C THR A 94 -9.96 -4.78 0.24
N ARG A 95 -10.68 -5.46 1.14
CA ARG A 95 -10.13 -6.50 2.00
C ARG A 95 -10.40 -7.87 1.40
N TYR A 96 -9.39 -8.72 1.40
CA TYR A 96 -9.53 -10.13 1.04
C TYR A 96 -9.67 -10.94 2.32
N VAL A 97 -10.76 -11.71 2.42
CA VAL A 97 -11.08 -12.53 3.59
C VAL A 97 -11.42 -13.92 3.11
N THR A 98 -10.79 -14.93 3.72
CA THR A 98 -11.08 -16.33 3.43
C THR A 98 -12.28 -16.80 4.27
N ARG A 99 -13.32 -17.32 3.61
CA ARG A 99 -14.52 -17.86 4.28
C ARG A 99 -14.16 -19.00 5.24
N ASN A 100 -14.80 -19.03 6.41
CA ASN A 100 -14.57 -20.04 7.45
C ASN A 100 -13.11 -20.10 7.92
N SER A 101 -12.45 -18.95 8.00
CA SER A 101 -11.08 -18.84 8.49
C SER A 101 -11.00 -17.89 9.69
N ILE A 102 -9.81 -17.79 10.29
CA ILE A 102 -9.52 -16.83 11.37
C ILE A 102 -9.61 -15.36 10.93
N GLU A 103 -9.77 -15.11 9.63
CA GLU A 103 -9.86 -13.77 9.02
C GLU A 103 -11.30 -13.22 8.97
N GLU A 104 -12.31 -14.08 9.17
CA GLU A 104 -13.75 -13.74 9.20
C GLU A 104 -14.15 -13.16 10.56
#